data_AF-A0A328VH45-F1
#
_entry.id   AF-A0A328VH45-F1
#
_cell.length_a   1.000
_cell.length_b   1.000
_cell.length_c   1.000
_cell.angle_alpha   90.00
_cell.angle_beta   90.00
_cell.angle_gamma   90.00
#
_symmetry.space_group_name_H-M   'P 1'
#
loop_
_entity.id
_entity.type
_entity.pdbx_description
1 polymer ?
#
loop_
_entity_poly.entity_id
_entity_poly.type
_entity_poly.pdbx_seq_one_letter_code
_entity_poly.pdbx_strand_id
1 'polypeptide(L)'
;MNLVAFSLRTKGTHNFLRRLWTVFARFGLTEQRTARALQALVTTLRQYGAYPTFFIPAVVLRRHVPLLRQIAASGAEIGIHGYVHNDYRTLTRQEQERQTRLAITAFSHSQISFAGFRNPYLGWTEEALAIFASLGFTYESNEAVIHDVIDLDTLSPLLRSGYEKSLHLFQAVPPSIYDLRPHCEGPLVRLPTSIPDDEMLFDRLRITDPQRIAAIWSEVMARVYALGGLYTLNLHPERGLLCQAALRGLLDYATHQPEPVWIARLGEIARWWRERCQFRFDFTPAGPQRWQVRLLSSPRAHVQTRQLTVLARFSASEGKQTAQGELQQQEWLVEAERCPAIALSPATPPTVMAFLQEQGYAVLQTSPEKATTYSLFLDLPAGLGASPREQREHRRQLVGQIEALSAPLLSFAPWPTPYRAALAISSDIDSVTIQDFFLRIVEVARASRLSL
;
A
#
# COMPACT_ATOMS: atom_id res chain seq x y z
N MET A 1 -4.71 -1.90 29.89
CA MET A 1 -4.00 -2.92 30.71
C MET A 1 -2.68 -2.34 31.21
N ASN A 2 -2.37 -2.46 32.51
CA ASN A 2 -1.10 -2.01 33.08
C ASN A 2 0.03 -2.96 32.62
N LEU A 3 0.66 -2.61 31.48
CA LEU A 3 1.69 -3.41 30.79
C LEU A 3 2.88 -3.78 31.69
N VAL A 4 3.20 -2.94 32.68
CA VAL A 4 4.26 -3.18 33.66
C VAL A 4 3.88 -4.31 34.60
N ALA A 5 2.68 -4.25 35.19
CA ALA A 5 2.17 -5.31 36.07
C ALA A 5 1.90 -6.63 35.32
N PHE A 6 1.45 -6.55 34.07
CA PHE A 6 1.22 -7.73 33.21
C PHE A 6 2.53 -8.38 32.77
N SER A 7 3.56 -7.60 32.41
CA SER A 7 4.87 -8.14 32.00
C SER A 7 5.67 -8.72 33.17
N LEU A 8 5.57 -8.16 34.37
CA LEU A 8 6.20 -8.71 35.58
C LEU A 8 5.55 -10.04 36.00
N ARG A 9 4.22 -10.16 35.91
CA ARG A 9 3.49 -11.38 36.29
C ARG A 9 3.64 -12.55 35.32
N THR A 10 3.89 -12.30 34.04
CA THR A 10 3.80 -13.36 33.00
C THR A 10 5.15 -13.84 32.46
N LYS A 11 6.25 -13.08 32.59
CA LYS A 11 7.50 -13.37 31.84
C LYS A 11 8.81 -13.26 32.63
N GLY A 12 8.75 -12.96 33.94
CA GLY A 12 9.91 -12.88 34.83
C GLY A 12 10.70 -11.56 34.76
N THR A 13 11.41 -11.23 35.84
CA THR A 13 12.12 -9.96 36.06
C THR A 13 13.25 -9.71 35.06
N HIS A 14 13.98 -10.75 34.66
CA HIS A 14 15.08 -10.65 33.69
C HIS A 14 14.60 -10.23 32.29
N ASN A 15 13.49 -10.81 31.80
CA ASN A 15 12.91 -10.43 30.51
C ASN A 15 12.28 -9.03 30.53
N PHE A 16 11.76 -8.61 31.68
CA PHE A 16 11.27 -7.24 31.89
C PHE A 16 12.42 -6.22 31.87
N LEU A 17 13.52 -6.47 32.60
CA LEU A 17 14.71 -5.60 32.62
C LEU A 17 15.37 -5.51 31.24
N ARG A 18 15.51 -6.64 30.53
CA ARG A 18 16.02 -6.66 29.16
C ARG A 18 15.15 -5.81 28.23
N ARG A 19 13.82 -5.93 28.30
CA ARG A 19 12.88 -5.12 27.50
C ARG A 19 12.96 -3.65 27.85
N LEU A 20 13.08 -3.31 29.12
CA LEU A 20 13.25 -1.92 29.58
C LEU A 20 14.55 -1.33 29.01
N TRP A 21 15.66 -2.07 29.11
CA TRP A 21 16.94 -1.66 28.54
C TRP A 21 16.85 -1.44 27.03
N THR A 22 16.18 -2.32 26.29
CA THR A 22 15.95 -2.15 24.84
C THR A 22 15.20 -0.85 24.53
N VAL A 23 14.23 -0.44 25.35
CA VAL A 23 13.49 0.84 25.17
C VAL A 23 14.41 2.04 25.37
N PHE A 24 15.20 2.06 26.45
CA PHE A 24 16.20 3.12 26.69
C PHE A 24 17.31 3.14 25.63
N ALA A 25 17.69 1.97 25.11
CA ALA A 25 18.65 1.85 24.03
C ALA A 25 18.09 2.30 22.68
N ARG A 26 16.76 2.44 22.52
CA ARG A 26 16.08 2.85 21.29
C ARG A 26 15.71 4.32 21.28
N PHE A 27 15.23 4.86 22.39
CA PHE A 27 14.75 6.23 22.51
C PHE A 27 15.71 7.11 23.33
N GLY A 28 15.84 8.37 22.92
CA GLY A 28 16.52 9.39 23.72
C GLY A 28 15.59 10.06 24.73
N LEU A 29 16.17 10.74 25.73
CA LEU A 29 15.45 11.68 26.60
C LEU A 29 14.99 12.94 25.83
N THR A 30 15.66 13.23 24.71
CA THR A 30 15.36 14.34 23.80
C THR A 30 15.04 13.79 22.41
N GLU A 31 14.45 14.63 21.56
CA GLU A 31 14.08 14.27 20.19
C GLU A 31 15.27 14.07 19.24
N GLN A 32 16.49 14.43 19.65
CA GLN A 32 17.68 14.45 18.78
C GLN A 32 17.95 13.10 18.09
N ARG A 33 17.76 12.00 18.81
CA ARG A 33 18.02 10.66 18.27
C ARG A 33 17.02 10.30 17.16
N THR A 34 15.74 10.52 17.42
CA THR A 34 14.67 10.28 16.44
C THR A 34 14.82 11.23 15.26
N ALA A 35 15.13 12.51 15.50
CA ALA A 35 15.39 13.48 14.43
C ALA A 35 16.52 13.02 13.50
N ARG A 36 17.64 12.50 14.06
CA ARG A 36 18.73 11.93 13.26
C ARG A 36 18.29 10.72 12.44
N ALA A 37 17.50 9.82 13.02
CA ALA A 37 17.01 8.65 12.30
C ALA A 37 16.05 9.02 11.15
N LEU A 38 15.10 9.94 11.40
CA LEU A 38 14.19 10.45 10.37
C LEU A 38 14.96 11.14 9.24
N GLN A 39 15.93 12.01 9.57
CA GLN A 39 16.76 12.67 8.58
C GLN A 39 17.66 11.70 7.81
N ALA A 40 18.14 10.64 8.45
CA ALA A 40 18.92 9.60 7.77
C ALA A 40 18.08 8.86 6.71
N LEU A 41 16.82 8.55 7.02
CA LEU A 41 15.88 7.94 6.06
C LEU A 41 15.60 8.89 4.88
N VAL A 42 15.29 10.17 5.16
CA VAL A 42 15.08 11.20 4.12
C VAL A 42 16.31 11.35 3.23
N THR A 43 17.49 11.46 3.83
CA THR A 43 18.75 11.64 3.09
C THR A 43 19.08 10.41 2.24
N THR A 44 18.84 9.21 2.77
CA THR A 44 19.09 7.95 2.03
C THR A 44 18.17 7.88 0.81
N LEU A 45 16.87 8.11 0.95
CA LEU A 45 15.92 8.07 -0.17
C LEU A 45 16.15 9.18 -1.20
N ARG A 46 16.56 10.36 -0.76
CA ARG A 46 16.87 11.49 -1.66
C ARG A 46 17.98 11.12 -2.66
N GLN A 47 18.93 10.27 -2.28
CA GLN A 47 19.99 9.78 -3.19
C GLN A 47 19.43 8.96 -4.37
N TYR A 48 18.23 8.41 -4.23
CA TYR A 48 17.51 7.65 -5.26
C TYR A 48 16.33 8.45 -5.84
N GLY A 49 16.30 9.78 -5.64
CA GLY A 49 15.26 10.66 -6.19
C GLY A 49 13.88 10.54 -5.51
N ALA A 50 13.80 9.92 -4.34
CA ALA A 50 12.55 9.65 -3.64
C ALA A 50 12.53 10.22 -2.20
N TYR A 51 11.37 10.11 -1.54
CA TYR A 51 11.17 10.55 -0.16
C TYR A 51 10.29 9.54 0.61
N PRO A 52 10.45 9.43 1.94
CA PRO A 52 9.64 8.53 2.74
C PRO A 52 8.26 9.12 3.07
N THR A 53 7.35 8.23 3.48
CA THR A 53 6.08 8.59 4.15
C THR A 53 6.16 8.22 5.63
N PHE A 54 5.98 9.18 6.53
CA PHE A 54 5.98 8.96 7.98
C PHE A 54 4.56 9.02 8.55
N PHE A 55 4.12 8.00 9.28
CA PHE A 55 2.86 8.02 10.02
C PHE A 55 3.13 8.33 11.50
N ILE A 56 2.40 9.27 12.10
CA ILE A 56 2.60 9.65 13.50
C ILE A 56 1.27 9.81 14.26
N PRO A 57 1.15 9.31 15.50
CA PRO A 57 -0.05 9.55 16.31
C PRO A 57 -0.20 11.03 16.61
N ALA A 58 -1.43 11.54 16.51
CA ALA A 58 -1.68 12.98 16.59
C ALA A 58 -1.26 13.60 17.94
N VAL A 59 -1.37 12.86 19.04
CA VAL A 59 -0.90 13.34 20.36
C VAL A 59 0.63 13.50 20.43
N VAL A 60 1.39 12.66 19.71
CA VAL A 60 2.86 12.75 19.62
C VAL A 60 3.24 13.91 18.70
N LEU A 61 2.57 14.04 17.55
CA LEU A 61 2.75 15.17 16.63
C LEU A 61 2.66 16.51 17.36
N ARG A 62 1.63 16.70 18.21
CA ARG A 62 1.39 17.94 18.94
C ARG A 62 2.56 18.37 19.85
N ARG A 63 3.37 17.42 20.34
CA ARG A 63 4.55 17.71 21.18
C ARG A 63 5.78 18.08 20.37
N HIS A 64 5.83 17.64 19.12
CA HIS A 64 7.03 17.72 18.26
C HIS A 64 6.77 18.45 16.94
N VAL A 65 5.80 19.38 16.89
CA VAL A 65 5.43 20.12 15.67
C VAL A 65 6.65 20.75 14.96
N PRO A 66 7.61 21.41 15.65
CA PRO A 66 8.78 21.98 14.97
C PRO A 66 9.61 20.93 14.21
N LEU A 67 9.88 19.79 14.85
CA LEU A 67 10.60 18.68 14.24
C LEU A 67 9.86 18.14 13.01
N LEU A 68 8.56 17.84 13.14
CA LEU A 68 7.80 17.25 12.04
C LEU A 68 7.61 18.24 10.87
N ARG A 69 7.51 19.55 11.13
CA ARG A 69 7.55 20.57 10.08
C ARG A 69 8.89 20.57 9.33
N GLN A 70 10.01 20.45 10.04
CA GLN A 70 11.33 20.36 9.42
C GLN A 70 11.47 19.09 8.55
N ILE A 71 10.97 17.95 9.03
CA ILE A 71 10.98 16.70 8.27
C ILE A 71 10.10 16.80 7.01
N ALA A 72 8.88 17.36 7.14
CA ALA A 72 8.00 17.60 5.99
C ALA A 72 8.64 18.56 4.97
N ALA A 73 9.25 19.66 5.44
CA ALA A 73 9.98 20.61 4.59
C ALA A 73 11.19 19.97 3.89
N SER A 74 11.70 18.84 4.39
CA SER A 74 12.77 18.07 3.75
C SER A 74 12.26 17.16 2.61
N GLY A 75 10.96 17.16 2.32
CA GLY A 75 10.32 16.43 1.21
C GLY A 75 9.49 15.21 1.64
N ALA A 76 9.59 14.80 2.91
CA ALA A 76 8.85 13.66 3.43
C ALA A 76 7.34 13.94 3.49
N GLU A 77 6.54 12.91 3.26
CA GLU A 77 5.11 12.95 3.53
C GLU A 77 4.84 12.63 4.99
N ILE A 78 3.86 13.30 5.61
CA ILE A 78 3.39 12.99 6.96
C ILE A 78 1.93 12.52 6.90
N GLY A 79 1.67 11.31 7.39
CA GLY A 79 0.34 10.71 7.51
C GLY A 79 -0.10 10.55 8.97
N ILE A 80 -1.38 10.27 9.17
CA ILE A 80 -1.98 10.09 10.50
C ILE A 80 -1.81 8.63 10.96
N HIS A 81 -1.30 8.44 12.19
CA HIS A 81 -1.20 7.12 12.83
C HIS A 81 -2.15 6.96 14.02
N GLY A 82 -3.43 7.31 13.83
CA GLY A 82 -4.41 7.43 14.90
C GLY A 82 -4.28 8.71 15.73
N TYR A 83 -5.26 8.93 16.61
CA TYR A 83 -5.17 10.02 17.59
C TYR A 83 -4.16 9.68 18.69
N VAL A 84 -4.32 8.48 19.26
CA VAL A 84 -3.36 7.80 20.12
C VAL A 84 -2.99 6.47 19.46
N HIS A 85 -1.95 5.80 19.96
CA HIS A 85 -1.51 4.53 19.42
C HIS A 85 -2.27 3.35 20.08
N ASN A 86 -3.54 3.17 19.70
CA ASN A 86 -4.43 2.09 20.12
C ASN A 86 -4.95 1.27 18.93
N ASP A 87 -5.39 0.05 19.21
CA ASP A 87 -5.96 -0.85 18.21
C ASP A 87 -7.41 -0.48 17.89
N TYR A 88 -7.65 -0.02 16.66
CA TYR A 88 -8.98 0.43 16.22
C TYR A 88 -10.01 -0.70 16.19
N ARG A 89 -9.58 -1.97 16.12
CA ARG A 89 -10.48 -3.14 16.19
C ARG A 89 -11.16 -3.28 17.55
N THR A 90 -10.59 -2.66 18.58
CA THR A 90 -11.15 -2.68 19.94
C THR A 90 -12.10 -1.52 20.22
N LEU A 91 -12.27 -0.62 19.25
CA LEU A 91 -13.11 0.57 19.35
C LEU A 91 -14.46 0.32 18.67
N THR A 92 -15.51 0.93 19.22
CA THR A 92 -16.78 1.07 18.52
C THR A 92 -16.64 2.02 17.33
N ARG A 93 -17.55 1.93 16.36
CA ARG A 93 -17.59 2.84 15.20
C ARG A 93 -17.59 4.33 15.61
N GLN A 94 -18.34 4.69 16.65
CA GLN A 94 -18.40 6.08 17.14
C GLN A 94 -17.05 6.53 17.72
N GLU A 95 -16.35 5.65 18.44
CA GLU A 95 -15.03 5.96 18.97
C GLU A 95 -13.97 6.07 17.87
N GLN A 96 -14.01 5.19 16.86
CA GLN A 96 -13.15 5.29 15.68
C GLN A 96 -13.34 6.63 14.98
N GLU A 97 -14.60 7.05 14.75
CA GLU A 97 -14.91 8.33 14.10
C GLU A 97 -14.43 9.51 14.96
N ARG A 98 -14.76 9.50 16.25
CA ARG A 98 -14.36 10.56 17.19
C ARG A 98 -12.83 10.71 17.24
N GLN A 99 -12.10 9.61 17.41
CA GLN A 99 -10.63 9.65 17.46
C GLN A 99 -10.06 10.13 16.13
N THR A 100 -10.60 9.68 15.01
CA THR A 100 -10.14 10.14 13.69
C THR A 100 -10.35 11.64 13.49
N ARG A 101 -11.51 12.19 13.90
CA ARG A 101 -11.76 13.64 13.87
C ARG A 101 -10.82 14.44 14.78
N LEU A 102 -10.50 13.90 15.98
CA LEU A 102 -9.52 14.51 16.88
C LEU A 102 -8.12 14.52 16.27
N ALA A 103 -7.73 13.44 15.58
CA ALA A 103 -6.46 13.37 14.87
C ALA A 103 -6.38 14.41 13.75
N ILE A 104 -7.42 14.51 12.90
CA ILE A 104 -7.55 15.53 11.85
C ILE A 104 -7.41 16.93 12.45
N THR A 105 -8.12 17.22 13.55
CA THR A 105 -8.09 18.53 14.22
C THR A 105 -6.67 18.89 14.69
N ALA A 106 -5.97 17.93 15.30
CA ALA A 106 -4.60 18.13 15.76
C ALA A 106 -3.61 18.38 14.61
N PHE A 107 -3.76 17.65 13.49
CA PHE A 107 -2.95 17.86 12.29
C PHE A 107 -3.24 19.23 11.64
N SER A 108 -4.51 19.61 11.51
CA SER A 108 -4.91 20.92 10.98
C SER A 108 -4.30 22.08 11.77
N HIS A 109 -4.29 22.00 13.12
CA HIS A 109 -3.63 23.01 13.96
C HIS A 109 -2.11 23.03 13.80
N SER A 110 -1.48 21.91 13.43
CA SER A 110 -0.04 21.85 13.18
C SER A 110 0.36 22.43 11.82
N GLN A 111 -0.59 22.73 10.93
CA GLN A 111 -0.36 23.20 9.55
C GLN A 111 0.55 22.26 8.74
N ILE A 112 0.60 20.98 9.08
CA ILE A 112 1.27 19.94 8.31
C ILE A 112 0.21 19.27 7.44
N SER A 113 0.42 19.29 6.13
CA SER A 113 -0.45 18.58 5.19
C SER A 113 -0.38 17.08 5.44
N PHE A 114 -1.54 16.44 5.43
CA PHE A 114 -1.67 14.99 5.52
C PHE A 114 -2.69 14.53 4.48
N ALA A 115 -2.48 13.33 3.94
CA ALA A 115 -3.36 12.76 2.92
C ALA A 115 -3.73 11.29 3.19
N GLY A 116 -2.92 10.60 4.00
CA GLY A 116 -3.09 9.18 4.32
C GLY A 116 -3.25 8.86 5.80
N PHE A 117 -3.75 7.66 6.06
CA PHE A 117 -3.91 7.10 7.39
C PHE A 117 -3.31 5.69 7.48
N ARG A 118 -2.63 5.39 8.59
CA ARG A 118 -2.26 4.02 8.96
C ARG A 118 -2.69 3.76 10.40
N ASN A 119 -3.44 2.71 10.64
CA ASN A 119 -3.86 2.26 11.95
C ASN A 119 -2.65 1.70 12.72
N PRO A 120 -2.55 1.99 14.03
CA PRO A 120 -1.64 1.27 14.91
C PRO A 120 -1.81 -0.24 14.78
N TYR A 121 -0.68 -0.96 14.77
CA TYR A 121 -0.63 -2.42 14.60
C TYR A 121 -1.22 -2.93 13.27
N LEU A 122 -1.40 -2.06 12.26
CA LEU A 122 -2.13 -2.40 11.04
C LEU A 122 -3.56 -2.94 11.34
N GLY A 123 -4.11 -2.59 12.51
CA GLY A 123 -5.38 -3.09 13.02
C GLY A 123 -6.54 -2.24 12.53
N TRP A 124 -7.19 -2.68 11.44
CA TRP A 124 -8.31 -1.98 10.81
C TRP A 124 -9.60 -2.82 10.82
N THR A 125 -10.73 -2.15 10.60
CA THR A 125 -12.06 -2.74 10.36
C THR A 125 -12.73 -2.05 9.17
N GLU A 126 -13.73 -2.68 8.55
CA GLU A 126 -14.50 -2.08 7.44
C GLU A 126 -15.15 -0.74 7.84
N GLU A 127 -15.60 -0.62 9.09
CA GLU A 127 -16.13 0.64 9.63
C GLU A 127 -15.08 1.75 9.64
N ALA A 128 -13.82 1.42 9.98
CA ALA A 128 -12.74 2.38 9.99
C ALA A 128 -12.45 2.88 8.56
N LEU A 129 -12.45 1.99 7.56
CA LEU A 129 -12.27 2.35 6.15
C LEU A 129 -13.39 3.28 5.67
N ALA A 130 -14.65 2.95 5.97
CA ALA A 130 -15.80 3.80 5.65
C ALA A 130 -15.71 5.18 6.32
N ILE A 131 -15.24 5.23 7.57
CA ILE A 131 -14.98 6.49 8.29
C ILE A 131 -13.89 7.29 7.56
N PHE A 132 -12.76 6.68 7.21
CA PHE A 132 -11.67 7.37 6.53
C PHE A 132 -12.10 7.97 5.20
N ALA A 133 -12.85 7.19 4.40
CA ALA A 133 -13.44 7.68 3.16
C ALA A 133 -14.37 8.88 3.40
N SER A 134 -15.26 8.80 4.40
CA SER A 134 -16.22 9.87 4.72
C SER A 134 -15.56 11.15 5.25
N LEU A 135 -14.39 11.03 5.87
CA LEU A 135 -13.61 12.14 6.43
C LEU A 135 -12.60 12.72 5.44
N GLY A 136 -12.57 12.24 4.19
CA GLY A 136 -11.79 12.83 3.11
C GLY A 136 -10.33 12.39 3.05
N PHE A 137 -9.94 11.27 3.68
CA PHE A 137 -8.63 10.68 3.42
C PHE A 137 -8.53 10.22 1.98
N THR A 138 -7.36 10.42 1.38
CA THR A 138 -7.12 10.02 -0.01
C THR A 138 -6.65 8.57 -0.11
N TYR A 139 -5.97 8.07 0.92
CA TYR A 139 -5.54 6.69 0.98
C TYR A 139 -5.37 6.17 2.41
N GLU A 140 -5.28 4.86 2.54
CA GLU A 140 -4.87 4.16 3.75
C GLU A 140 -3.81 3.09 3.42
N SER A 141 -3.04 2.67 4.43
CA SER A 141 -2.03 1.63 4.25
C SER A 141 -1.97 0.64 5.41
N ASN A 142 -3.01 -0.18 5.54
CA ASN A 142 -3.19 -1.11 6.66
C ASN A 142 -3.17 -2.59 6.29
N GLU A 143 -3.48 -2.97 5.04
CA GLU A 143 -3.54 -4.39 4.69
C GLU A 143 -2.14 -5.00 4.65
N ALA A 144 -1.84 -5.91 5.59
CA ALA A 144 -0.55 -6.56 5.69
C ALA A 144 -0.45 -7.77 4.76
N VAL A 145 0.41 -7.73 3.75
CA VAL A 145 0.65 -8.84 2.82
C VAL A 145 1.93 -9.56 3.22
N ILE A 146 1.83 -10.85 3.56
CA ILE A 146 2.98 -11.67 3.94
C ILE A 146 3.70 -12.23 2.72
N HIS A 147 5.02 -12.12 2.70
CA HIS A 147 5.88 -12.76 1.70
C HIS A 147 6.60 -13.96 2.31
N ASP A 148 6.55 -15.08 1.60
CA ASP A 148 7.15 -16.35 2.03
C ASP A 148 8.66 -16.38 1.76
N VAL A 149 9.41 -15.54 2.48
CA VAL A 149 10.87 -15.33 2.38
C VAL A 149 11.62 -15.75 3.65
N ILE A 150 10.90 -16.33 4.62
CA ILE A 150 11.44 -16.81 5.89
C ILE A 150 11.23 -18.31 5.93
N ASP A 151 12.33 -19.06 5.95
CA ASP A 151 12.28 -20.52 6.15
C ASP A 151 11.85 -20.84 7.59
N LEU A 152 10.57 -21.23 7.74
CA LEU A 152 9.96 -21.53 9.03
C LEU A 152 10.52 -22.79 9.69
N ASP A 153 11.11 -23.70 8.92
CA ASP A 153 11.67 -24.95 9.44
C ASP A 153 13.02 -24.73 10.12
N THR A 154 13.70 -23.62 9.80
CA THR A 154 14.91 -23.18 10.50
C THR A 154 14.64 -22.46 11.83
N LEU A 155 13.39 -22.10 12.11
CA LEU A 155 13.03 -21.35 13.31
C LEU A 155 12.85 -22.27 14.51
N SER A 156 13.40 -21.86 15.66
CA SER A 156 13.04 -22.51 16.93
C SER A 156 11.53 -22.36 17.22
N PRO A 157 10.91 -23.29 17.98
CA PRO A 157 9.48 -23.22 18.29
C PRO A 157 9.02 -21.88 18.90
N LEU A 158 9.89 -21.24 19.70
CA LEU A 158 9.61 -19.93 20.30
C LEU A 158 9.54 -18.82 19.25
N LEU A 159 10.48 -18.79 18.31
CA LEU A 159 10.52 -17.79 17.24
C LEU A 159 9.35 -17.99 16.28
N ARG A 160 9.05 -19.25 15.91
CA ARG A 160 7.89 -19.61 15.09
C ARG A 160 6.57 -19.15 15.72
N SER A 161 6.34 -19.45 17.01
CA SER A 161 5.16 -18.96 17.72
C SER A 161 5.08 -17.43 17.79
N GLY A 162 6.23 -16.74 17.93
CA GLY A 162 6.29 -15.27 17.91
C GLY A 162 5.95 -14.68 16.54
N TYR A 163 6.41 -15.31 15.48
CA TYR A 163 6.12 -14.96 14.09
C TYR A 163 4.63 -15.15 13.77
N GLU A 164 4.05 -16.32 14.06
CA GLU A 164 2.63 -16.62 13.85
C GLU A 164 1.70 -15.64 14.59
N LYS A 165 2.05 -15.25 15.82
CA LYS A 165 1.32 -14.22 16.58
C LYS A 165 1.36 -12.85 15.91
N SER A 166 2.44 -12.53 15.21
CA SER A 166 2.59 -11.25 14.51
C SER A 166 1.73 -11.25 13.24
N LEU A 167 1.69 -12.37 12.51
CA LEU A 167 0.78 -12.56 11.38
C LEU A 167 -0.69 -12.37 11.80
N HIS A 168 -1.10 -12.97 12.92
CA HIS A 168 -2.46 -12.78 13.44
C HIS A 168 -2.71 -11.34 13.89
N LEU A 169 -1.74 -10.70 14.56
CA LEU A 169 -1.87 -9.32 15.01
C LEU A 169 -2.11 -8.36 13.83
N PHE A 170 -1.35 -8.54 12.75
CA PHE A 170 -1.41 -7.71 11.54
C PHE A 170 -2.52 -8.12 10.55
N GLN A 171 -3.30 -9.17 10.86
CA GLN A 171 -4.33 -9.71 9.96
C GLN A 171 -3.73 -10.09 8.59
N ALA A 172 -2.53 -10.68 8.62
CA ALA A 172 -1.72 -10.88 7.43
C ALA A 172 -2.40 -11.79 6.42
N VAL A 173 -2.32 -11.40 5.14
CA VAL A 173 -2.90 -12.11 4.01
C VAL A 173 -1.82 -12.61 3.06
N PRO A 174 -1.99 -13.78 2.43
CA PRO A 174 -1.04 -14.26 1.43
C PRO A 174 -1.03 -13.34 0.21
N PRO A 175 0.08 -13.29 -0.53
CA PRO A 175 0.21 -12.41 -1.69
C PRO A 175 -0.52 -13.00 -2.89
N SER A 176 -1.00 -12.13 -3.76
CA SER A 176 -1.41 -12.43 -5.14
C SER A 176 -1.17 -11.17 -5.99
N ILE A 177 -1.38 -11.26 -7.31
CA ILE A 177 -1.31 -10.09 -8.18
C ILE A 177 -2.28 -8.99 -7.71
N TYR A 178 -3.48 -9.37 -7.27
CA TYR A 178 -4.47 -8.43 -6.72
C TYR A 178 -4.00 -7.83 -5.39
N ASP A 179 -3.53 -8.65 -4.46
CA ASP A 179 -3.19 -8.21 -3.10
C ASP A 179 -1.95 -7.30 -3.06
N LEU A 180 -1.11 -7.35 -4.10
CA LEU A 180 0.08 -6.49 -4.23
C LEU A 180 -0.19 -5.22 -5.03
N ARG A 181 -1.39 -5.02 -5.58
CA ARG A 181 -1.78 -3.79 -6.27
C ARG A 181 -2.66 -2.96 -5.36
N PRO A 182 -2.61 -1.62 -5.45
CA PRO A 182 -3.61 -0.78 -4.80
C PRO A 182 -5.02 -1.12 -5.29
N HIS A 183 -6.02 -0.79 -4.48
CA HIS A 183 -7.41 -0.83 -4.92
C HIS A 183 -8.23 0.29 -4.30
N CYS A 184 -9.35 0.64 -4.91
CA CYS A 184 -10.23 1.69 -4.42
C CYS A 184 -11.40 1.11 -3.61
N GLU A 185 -11.73 1.79 -2.52
CA GLU A 185 -12.99 1.65 -1.80
C GLU A 185 -13.70 3.00 -1.76
N GLY A 186 -14.60 3.19 -2.72
CA GLY A 186 -15.15 4.52 -3.02
C GLY A 186 -14.02 5.51 -3.36
N PRO A 187 -13.88 6.64 -2.64
CA PRO A 187 -12.83 7.62 -2.89
C PRO A 187 -11.47 7.27 -2.26
N LEU A 188 -11.40 6.25 -1.40
CA LEU A 188 -10.22 5.89 -0.62
C LEU A 188 -9.37 4.87 -1.38
N VAL A 189 -8.09 5.16 -1.59
CA VAL A 189 -7.15 4.17 -2.15
C VAL A 189 -6.54 3.34 -1.02
N ARG A 190 -6.58 2.03 -1.15
CA ARG A 190 -5.99 1.07 -0.22
C ARG A 190 -4.62 0.65 -0.74
N LEU A 191 -3.57 0.88 0.05
CA LEU A 191 -2.18 0.60 -0.30
C LEU A 191 -1.63 -0.54 0.56
N PRO A 192 -1.35 -1.74 0.02
CA PRO A 192 -0.88 -2.86 0.81
C PRO A 192 0.48 -2.56 1.46
N THR A 193 0.67 -3.05 2.69
CA THR A 193 1.95 -3.04 3.42
C THR A 193 2.56 -4.43 3.40
N SER A 194 3.80 -4.55 2.94
CA SER A 194 4.47 -5.85 2.86
C SER A 194 5.21 -6.17 4.15
N ILE A 195 5.09 -7.41 4.62
CA ILE A 195 5.87 -7.97 5.73
C ILE A 195 6.67 -9.19 5.22
N PRO A 196 7.85 -9.51 5.78
CA PRO A 196 8.47 -8.95 7.00
C PRO A 196 9.01 -7.52 6.91
N ASP A 197 8.66 -6.72 7.91
CA ASP A 197 9.21 -5.40 8.19
C ASP A 197 10.35 -5.47 9.24
N ASP A 198 10.87 -4.32 9.65
CA ASP A 198 11.95 -4.28 10.66
C ASP A 198 11.51 -4.76 12.05
N GLU A 199 10.26 -4.54 12.48
CA GLU A 199 9.77 -5.08 13.76
C GLU A 199 9.80 -6.61 13.73
N MET A 200 9.27 -7.22 12.67
CA MET A 200 9.22 -8.67 12.58
C MET A 200 10.63 -9.27 12.52
N LEU A 201 11.54 -8.68 11.74
CA LEU A 201 12.92 -9.18 11.64
C LEU A 201 13.69 -9.03 12.96
N PHE A 202 13.71 -7.84 13.56
CA PHE A 202 14.51 -7.58 14.77
C PHE A 202 13.86 -8.15 16.04
N ASP A 203 12.56 -7.92 16.23
CA ASP A 203 11.88 -8.19 17.49
C ASP A 203 11.24 -9.57 17.58
N ARG A 204 10.87 -10.17 16.45
CA ARG A 204 10.25 -11.52 16.41
C ARG A 204 11.24 -12.58 16.01
N LEU A 205 11.96 -12.36 14.91
CA LEU A 205 12.85 -13.36 14.31
C LEU A 205 14.31 -13.25 14.80
N ARG A 206 14.68 -12.14 15.47
CA ARG A 206 16.05 -11.87 15.94
C ARG A 206 17.10 -11.84 14.82
N ILE A 207 16.67 -11.50 13.62
CA ILE A 207 17.55 -11.27 12.48
C ILE A 207 18.01 -9.81 12.54
N THR A 208 19.27 -9.60 12.92
CA THR A 208 19.85 -8.25 13.08
C THR A 208 21.05 -7.99 12.18
N ASP A 209 21.49 -8.98 11.42
CA ASP A 209 22.57 -8.82 10.44
C ASP A 209 22.07 -7.99 9.24
N PRO A 210 22.66 -6.82 8.95
CA PRO A 210 22.19 -5.95 7.88
C PRO A 210 22.24 -6.59 6.49
N GLN A 211 23.23 -7.46 6.22
CA GLN A 211 23.33 -8.13 4.93
C GLN A 211 22.18 -9.13 4.73
N ARG A 212 21.89 -9.93 5.75
CA ARG A 212 20.74 -10.84 5.73
C ARG A 212 19.41 -10.10 5.63
N ILE A 213 19.24 -8.96 6.31
CA ILE A 213 18.02 -8.14 6.18
C ILE A 213 17.90 -7.59 4.75
N ALA A 214 18.99 -7.08 4.16
CA ALA A 214 19.00 -6.62 2.78
C ALA A 214 18.60 -7.72 1.80
N ALA A 215 19.12 -8.94 2.00
CA ALA A 215 18.78 -10.10 1.17
C ALA A 215 17.30 -10.46 1.26
N ILE A 216 16.74 -10.51 2.49
CA ILE A 216 15.31 -10.77 2.71
C ILE A 216 14.44 -9.72 2.01
N TRP A 217 14.72 -8.43 2.22
CA TRP A 217 13.96 -7.36 1.57
C TRP A 217 14.12 -7.36 0.05
N SER A 218 15.31 -7.68 -0.46
CA SER A 218 15.54 -7.82 -1.91
C SER A 218 14.77 -9.00 -2.50
N GLU A 219 14.65 -10.12 -1.78
CA GLU A 219 13.82 -11.25 -2.19
C GLU A 219 12.33 -10.89 -2.23
N VAL A 220 11.85 -10.12 -1.25
CA VAL A 220 10.48 -9.54 -1.29
C VAL A 220 10.31 -8.66 -2.53
N MET A 221 11.26 -7.77 -2.80
CA MET A 221 11.23 -6.92 -3.99
C MET A 221 11.22 -7.74 -5.27
N ALA A 222 12.00 -8.83 -5.36
CA ALA A 222 12.01 -9.72 -6.52
C ALA A 222 10.62 -10.33 -6.80
N ARG A 223 9.95 -10.80 -5.74
CA ARG A 223 8.60 -11.39 -5.82
C ARG A 223 7.56 -10.34 -6.23
N VAL A 224 7.63 -9.15 -5.63
CA VAL A 224 6.75 -8.02 -6.00
C VAL A 224 6.98 -7.58 -7.45
N TYR A 225 8.25 -7.51 -7.88
CA TYR A 225 8.65 -7.10 -9.22
C TYR A 225 8.12 -8.06 -10.29
N ALA A 226 8.23 -9.37 -10.05
CA ALA A 226 7.70 -10.40 -10.94
C ALA A 226 6.20 -10.21 -11.22
N LEU A 227 5.43 -9.84 -10.18
CA LEU A 227 3.99 -9.62 -10.25
C LEU A 227 3.58 -8.18 -10.64
N GLY A 228 4.56 -7.29 -10.83
CA GLY A 228 4.33 -5.87 -11.11
C GLY A 228 3.55 -5.16 -9.99
N GLY A 229 3.81 -5.52 -8.73
CA GLY A 229 3.11 -5.01 -7.56
C GLY A 229 3.79 -3.80 -6.90
N LEU A 230 3.24 -3.41 -5.74
CA LEU A 230 3.76 -2.42 -4.81
C LEU A 230 4.44 -3.11 -3.64
N TYR A 231 5.71 -2.78 -3.40
CA TYR A 231 6.38 -3.10 -2.15
C TYR A 231 6.32 -1.86 -1.24
N THR A 232 5.41 -1.85 -0.27
CA THR A 232 5.47 -0.87 0.83
C THR A 232 6.24 -1.49 2.00
N LEU A 233 7.49 -1.07 2.20
CA LEU A 233 8.28 -1.45 3.37
C LEU A 233 7.95 -0.49 4.53
N ASN A 234 7.59 -1.05 5.68
CA ASN A 234 7.46 -0.28 6.92
C ASN A 234 8.74 -0.35 7.74
N LEU A 235 9.12 0.76 8.36
CA LEU A 235 10.28 0.87 9.26
C LEU A 235 9.89 1.62 10.52
N HIS A 236 10.62 1.44 11.61
CA HIS A 236 10.42 2.23 12.82
C HIS A 236 11.64 3.13 13.08
N PRO A 237 11.47 4.45 13.36
CA PRO A 237 12.58 5.40 13.46
C PRO A 237 13.65 4.99 14.48
N GLU A 238 13.26 4.35 15.59
CA GLU A 238 14.20 3.88 16.60
C GLU A 238 15.15 2.76 16.11
N ARG A 239 14.82 2.15 14.97
CA ARG A 239 15.66 1.22 14.20
C ARG A 239 16.18 1.81 12.90
N GLY A 240 15.79 3.02 12.51
CA GLY A 240 16.13 3.60 11.21
C GLY A 240 17.63 3.62 10.93
N LEU A 241 18.45 3.92 11.94
CA LEU A 241 19.92 3.88 11.80
C LEU A 241 20.47 2.44 11.65
N LEU A 242 19.86 1.46 12.33
CA LEU A 242 20.25 0.05 12.21
C LEU A 242 19.87 -0.53 10.85
N CYS A 243 18.75 -0.07 10.29
CA CYS A 243 18.24 -0.50 8.99
C CYS A 243 18.92 0.19 7.81
N GLN A 244 19.74 1.23 8.02
CA GLN A 244 20.26 2.06 6.94
C GLN A 244 21.06 1.26 5.90
N ALA A 245 21.95 0.37 6.33
CA ALA A 245 22.74 -0.46 5.43
C ALA A 245 21.85 -1.44 4.64
N ALA A 246 20.88 -2.06 5.31
CA ALA A 246 19.95 -2.98 4.66
C ALA A 246 19.01 -2.27 3.67
N LEU A 247 18.55 -1.07 4.02
CA LEU A 247 17.71 -0.23 3.17
C LEU A 247 18.47 0.19 1.89
N ARG A 248 19.75 0.56 2.00
CA ARG A 248 20.59 0.83 0.82
C ARG A 248 20.71 -0.41 -0.07
N GLY A 249 20.95 -1.59 0.51
CA GLY A 249 20.99 -2.84 -0.25
C GLY A 249 19.69 -3.10 -1.05
N LEU A 250 18.53 -2.85 -0.44
CA LEU A 250 17.25 -2.93 -1.13
C LEU A 250 17.11 -1.89 -2.25
N LEU A 251 17.46 -0.62 -1.98
CA LEU A 251 17.34 0.47 -2.96
C LEU A 251 18.29 0.26 -4.15
N ASP A 252 19.50 -0.22 -3.90
CA ASP A 252 20.45 -0.63 -4.93
C ASP A 252 19.86 -1.78 -5.75
N TYR A 253 19.35 -2.84 -5.11
CA TYR A 253 18.70 -3.94 -5.81
C TYR A 253 17.54 -3.48 -6.70
N ALA A 254 16.66 -2.61 -6.17
CA ALA A 254 15.49 -2.11 -6.90
C ALA A 254 15.86 -1.24 -8.10
N THR A 255 16.94 -0.46 -8.03
CA THR A 255 17.38 0.44 -9.12
C THR A 255 18.19 -0.27 -10.21
N HIS A 256 18.69 -1.48 -9.95
CA HIS A 256 19.41 -2.29 -10.94
C HIS A 256 18.51 -3.30 -11.68
N GLN A 257 17.19 -3.21 -11.52
CA GLN A 257 16.26 -4.06 -12.26
C GLN A 257 16.24 -3.71 -13.76
N PRO A 258 16.01 -4.69 -14.67
CA PRO A 258 16.01 -4.45 -16.11
C PRO A 258 14.97 -3.43 -16.58
N GLU A 259 13.76 -3.51 -16.01
CA GLU A 259 12.74 -2.46 -16.13
C GLU A 259 12.71 -1.68 -14.81
N PRO A 260 12.57 -0.35 -14.85
CA PRO A 260 12.76 0.46 -13.66
C PRO A 260 11.65 0.26 -12.62
N VAL A 261 12.01 0.42 -11.35
CA VAL A 261 11.08 0.43 -10.21
C VAL A 261 10.75 1.88 -9.82
N TRP A 262 9.46 2.19 -9.67
CA TRP A 262 9.03 3.51 -9.23
C TRP A 262 9.18 3.65 -7.72
N ILE A 263 10.19 4.41 -7.28
CA ILE A 263 10.39 4.70 -5.86
C ILE A 263 9.65 6.00 -5.53
N ALA A 264 8.62 5.93 -4.69
CA ALA A 264 7.71 7.05 -4.46
C ALA A 264 7.10 7.06 -3.06
N ARG A 265 6.58 8.23 -2.64
CA ARG A 265 5.75 8.35 -1.43
C ARG A 265 4.40 7.68 -1.65
N LEU A 266 3.77 7.21 -0.56
CA LEU A 266 2.45 6.60 -0.63
C LEU A 266 1.40 7.56 -1.22
N GLY A 267 1.45 8.85 -0.89
CA GLY A 267 0.57 9.86 -1.49
C GLY A 267 0.79 10.11 -2.98
N GLU A 268 1.98 9.82 -3.53
CA GLU A 268 2.23 9.87 -4.97
C GLU A 268 1.60 8.67 -5.68
N ILE A 269 1.75 7.49 -5.09
CA ILE A 269 1.15 6.24 -5.58
C ILE A 269 -0.37 6.32 -5.54
N ALA A 270 -0.96 6.80 -4.43
CA ALA A 270 -2.40 6.98 -4.31
C ALA A 270 -2.97 7.94 -5.37
N ARG A 271 -2.29 9.07 -5.62
CA ARG A 271 -2.70 10.02 -6.67
C ARG A 271 -2.64 9.38 -8.05
N TRP A 272 -1.56 8.65 -8.36
CA TRP A 272 -1.46 7.90 -9.61
C TRP A 272 -2.59 6.88 -9.76
N TRP A 273 -2.90 6.13 -8.70
CA TRP A 273 -3.96 5.12 -8.78
C TRP A 273 -5.32 5.76 -9.08
N ARG A 274 -5.65 6.89 -8.45
CA ARG A 274 -6.88 7.66 -8.73
C ARG A 274 -6.92 8.25 -10.13
N GLU A 275 -5.79 8.72 -10.65
CA GLU A 275 -5.66 9.17 -12.04
C GLU A 275 -5.98 8.01 -12.99
N ARG A 276 -5.33 6.86 -12.76
CA ARG A 276 -5.48 5.64 -13.56
C ARG A 276 -6.89 5.07 -13.55
N CYS A 277 -7.64 5.20 -12.44
CA CYS A 277 -9.04 4.79 -12.35
C CYS A 277 -9.96 5.50 -13.35
N GLN A 278 -9.52 6.60 -13.96
CA GLN A 278 -10.29 7.34 -14.97
C GLN A 278 -10.03 6.83 -16.40
N PHE A 279 -9.04 5.95 -16.60
CA PHE A 279 -8.65 5.53 -17.95
C PHE A 279 -9.66 4.56 -18.54
N ARG A 280 -9.92 4.66 -19.85
CA ARG A 280 -10.96 3.87 -20.53
C ARG A 280 -10.45 3.35 -21.87
N PHE A 281 -11.06 2.25 -22.31
CA PHE A 281 -10.93 1.70 -23.65
C PHE A 281 -12.33 1.59 -24.28
N ASP A 282 -12.44 1.94 -25.55
CA ASP A 282 -13.60 1.71 -26.38
C ASP A 282 -13.17 0.99 -27.67
N PHE A 283 -14.01 0.07 -28.14
CA PHE A 283 -13.69 -0.79 -29.28
C PHE A 283 -14.75 -0.67 -30.36
N THR A 284 -14.31 -0.58 -31.61
CA THR A 284 -15.18 -0.68 -32.79
C THR A 284 -14.56 -1.61 -33.83
N PRO A 285 -15.34 -2.50 -34.48
CA PRO A 285 -14.83 -3.35 -35.56
C PRO A 285 -14.31 -2.49 -36.73
N ALA A 286 -13.13 -2.81 -37.24
CA ALA A 286 -12.51 -2.13 -38.37
C ALA A 286 -12.26 -3.06 -39.58
N GLY A 287 -12.67 -4.31 -39.49
CA GLY A 287 -12.53 -5.34 -40.52
C GLY A 287 -12.33 -6.73 -39.92
N PRO A 288 -12.06 -7.75 -40.75
CA PRO A 288 -11.72 -9.09 -40.27
C PRO A 288 -10.51 -9.04 -39.33
N GLN A 289 -10.68 -9.53 -38.10
CA GLN A 289 -9.63 -9.55 -37.05
C GLN A 289 -9.00 -8.18 -36.76
N ARG A 290 -9.69 -7.08 -37.06
CA ARG A 290 -9.18 -5.72 -36.89
C ARG A 290 -10.13 -4.89 -36.05
N TRP A 291 -9.55 -4.14 -35.14
CA TRP A 291 -10.26 -3.36 -34.14
C TRP A 291 -9.69 -1.96 -34.09
N GLN A 292 -10.55 -0.96 -34.22
CA GLN A 292 -10.24 0.41 -33.87
C GLN A 292 -10.47 0.55 -32.36
N VAL A 293 -9.43 0.96 -31.65
CA VAL A 293 -9.44 1.13 -30.19
C VAL A 293 -9.27 2.60 -29.88
N ARG A 294 -10.26 3.21 -29.24
CA ARG A 294 -10.09 4.52 -28.61
C ARG A 294 -9.69 4.32 -27.17
N LEU A 295 -8.68 5.03 -26.72
CA LEU A 295 -8.28 5.01 -25.33
C LEU A 295 -8.24 6.43 -24.77
N LEU A 296 -8.78 6.59 -23.58
CA LEU A 296 -8.73 7.81 -22.80
C LEU A 296 -7.78 7.57 -21.64
N SER A 297 -6.64 8.25 -21.62
CA SER A 297 -5.62 8.08 -20.58
C SER A 297 -4.72 9.29 -20.46
N SER A 298 -3.93 9.38 -19.40
CA SER A 298 -2.90 10.42 -19.30
C SER A 298 -1.66 10.05 -20.11
N PRO A 299 -0.80 11.03 -20.49
CA PRO A 299 0.45 10.77 -21.23
C PRO A 299 1.43 9.83 -20.53
N ARG A 300 1.28 9.65 -19.22
CA ARG A 300 2.12 8.77 -18.40
C ARG A 300 1.60 7.32 -18.37
N ALA A 301 0.43 7.04 -18.93
CA ALA A 301 -0.10 5.69 -19.01
C ALA A 301 0.77 4.78 -19.87
N HIS A 302 0.99 3.55 -19.40
CA HIS A 302 1.55 2.48 -20.22
C HIS A 302 0.43 1.53 -20.62
N VAL A 303 0.19 1.37 -21.92
CA VAL A 303 -0.78 0.40 -22.44
C VAL A 303 -0.04 -0.90 -22.76
N GLN A 304 -0.46 -1.98 -22.10
CA GLN A 304 0.07 -3.32 -22.29
C GLN A 304 -0.72 -4.03 -23.38
N THR A 305 0.01 -4.75 -24.24
CA THR A 305 -0.53 -5.52 -25.35
C THR A 305 -0.13 -6.98 -25.19
N ARG A 306 -1.11 -7.89 -25.16
CA ARG A 306 -0.88 -9.35 -25.13
C ARG A 306 -1.47 -9.96 -26.39
N GLN A 307 -0.71 -10.83 -27.07
CA GLN A 307 -1.13 -11.63 -28.23
C GLN A 307 -1.91 -10.85 -29.31
N LEU A 308 -1.43 -9.65 -29.64
CA LEU A 308 -2.01 -8.79 -30.67
C LEU A 308 -0.91 -7.95 -31.33
N THR A 309 -1.20 -7.43 -32.52
CA THR A 309 -0.31 -6.53 -33.25
C THR A 309 -0.91 -5.13 -33.30
N VAL A 310 -0.13 -4.11 -32.91
CA VAL A 310 -0.53 -2.71 -33.09
C VAL A 310 -0.10 -2.27 -34.49
N LEU A 311 -1.07 -2.02 -35.37
CA LEU A 311 -0.82 -1.62 -36.77
C LEU A 311 -0.55 -0.13 -36.90
N ALA A 312 -1.28 0.70 -36.16
CA ALA A 312 -1.12 2.16 -36.19
C ALA A 312 -1.55 2.80 -34.86
N ARG A 313 -0.96 3.96 -34.55
CA ARG A 313 -1.34 4.83 -33.43
C ARG A 313 -1.56 6.24 -33.94
N PHE A 314 -2.66 6.85 -33.56
CA PHE A 314 -3.07 8.21 -33.92
C PHE A 314 -3.29 9.01 -32.64
N SER A 315 -2.79 10.24 -32.59
CA SER A 315 -3.01 11.16 -31.47
C SER A 315 -3.67 12.43 -31.97
N ALA A 316 -4.75 12.85 -31.30
CA ALA A 316 -5.42 14.12 -31.60
C ALA A 316 -4.65 15.35 -31.09
N SER A 317 -3.56 15.16 -30.34
CA SER A 317 -2.85 16.19 -29.57
C SER A 317 -1.47 16.59 -30.10
N GLU A 318 -1.20 16.45 -31.40
CA GLU A 318 0.05 16.97 -31.98
C GLU A 318 0.14 18.50 -31.78
N GLY A 319 1.04 18.95 -30.89
CA GLY A 319 1.42 20.36 -30.73
C GLY A 319 0.92 21.11 -29.48
N LYS A 320 0.18 20.48 -28.56
CA LYS A 320 -0.21 21.14 -27.28
C LYS A 320 0.55 20.53 -26.09
N GLN A 321 1.32 21.37 -25.38
CA GLN A 321 1.78 21.02 -24.04
C GLN A 321 0.56 20.81 -23.15
N THR A 322 0.34 19.58 -22.73
CA THR A 322 -0.74 19.21 -21.81
C THR A 322 -0.20 19.19 -20.39
N ALA A 323 -1.03 19.64 -19.45
CA ALA A 323 -0.64 19.65 -18.04
C ALA A 323 -0.52 18.21 -17.51
N GLN A 324 0.31 18.01 -16.48
CA GLN A 324 0.40 16.71 -15.80
C GLN A 324 -0.98 16.30 -15.27
N GLY A 325 -1.46 15.12 -15.69
CA GLY A 325 -2.73 14.53 -15.25
C GLY A 325 -3.93 14.82 -16.16
N GLU A 326 -3.77 15.60 -17.22
CA GLU A 326 -4.82 15.81 -18.21
C GLU A 326 -5.01 14.53 -19.06
N LEU A 327 -6.26 14.08 -19.18
CA LEU A 327 -6.59 12.92 -20.00
C LEU A 327 -6.59 13.30 -21.48
N GLN A 328 -6.03 12.42 -22.31
CA GLN A 328 -5.99 12.55 -23.74
C GLN A 328 -6.66 11.36 -24.40
N GLN A 329 -7.28 11.62 -25.54
CA GLN A 329 -7.79 10.57 -26.40
C GLN A 329 -6.73 10.19 -27.43
N GLN A 330 -6.45 8.89 -27.52
CA GLN A 330 -5.66 8.31 -28.59
C GLN A 330 -6.51 7.27 -29.32
N GLU A 331 -6.21 7.05 -30.60
CA GLU A 331 -6.84 6.00 -31.38
C GLU A 331 -5.81 5.05 -31.94
N TRP A 332 -6.01 3.75 -31.76
CA TRP A 332 -5.12 2.71 -32.25
C TRP A 332 -5.88 1.81 -33.22
N LEU A 333 -5.20 1.34 -34.25
CA LEU A 333 -5.66 0.24 -35.06
C LEU A 333 -4.87 -1.01 -34.66
N VAL A 334 -5.58 -2.05 -34.23
CA VAL A 334 -4.95 -3.31 -33.80
C VAL A 334 -5.48 -4.50 -34.60
N GLU A 335 -4.63 -5.50 -34.77
CA GLU A 335 -4.95 -6.78 -35.39
C GLU A 335 -4.87 -7.88 -34.32
N ALA A 336 -5.96 -8.63 -34.18
CA ALA A 336 -6.13 -9.68 -33.18
C ALA A 336 -7.24 -10.66 -33.61
N GLU A 337 -7.04 -11.96 -33.36
CA GLU A 337 -8.01 -13.03 -33.66
C GLU A 337 -9.41 -12.71 -33.11
N ARG A 338 -9.46 -12.11 -31.91
CA ARG A 338 -10.66 -11.70 -31.19
C ARG A 338 -10.50 -10.26 -30.70
N CYS A 339 -11.61 -9.61 -30.35
CA CYS A 339 -11.57 -8.30 -29.71
C CYS A 339 -10.74 -8.40 -28.41
N PRO A 340 -9.65 -7.63 -28.27
CA PRO A 340 -8.68 -7.79 -27.18
C PRO A 340 -9.18 -7.15 -25.87
N ALA A 341 -10.37 -7.54 -25.44
CA ALA A 341 -11.09 -7.03 -24.28
C ALA A 341 -11.86 -8.15 -23.57
N ILE A 342 -12.24 -7.87 -22.33
CA ILE A 342 -13.11 -8.70 -21.51
C ILE A 342 -14.55 -8.23 -21.71
N ALA A 343 -15.42 -9.14 -22.12
CA ALA A 343 -16.84 -8.90 -22.27
C ALA A 343 -17.60 -9.39 -21.04
N LEU A 344 -18.53 -8.56 -20.54
CA LEU A 344 -19.44 -8.91 -19.46
C LEU A 344 -20.86 -9.11 -20.00
N SER A 345 -21.58 -10.10 -19.46
CA SER A 345 -23.00 -10.27 -19.72
C SER A 345 -23.80 -9.05 -19.20
N PRO A 346 -24.99 -8.74 -19.77
CA PRO A 346 -25.83 -7.65 -19.26
C PRO A 346 -26.36 -7.91 -17.84
N ALA A 347 -26.39 -9.18 -17.41
CA ALA A 347 -26.77 -9.58 -16.06
C ALA A 347 -25.66 -9.34 -15.02
N THR A 348 -24.42 -9.15 -15.46
CA THR A 348 -23.28 -8.91 -14.58
C THR A 348 -23.36 -7.50 -13.95
N PRO A 349 -23.31 -7.36 -12.61
CA PRO A 349 -23.42 -6.07 -11.94
C PRO A 349 -22.33 -5.06 -12.35
N PRO A 350 -22.65 -3.75 -12.42
CA PRO A 350 -21.67 -2.71 -12.74
C PRO A 350 -20.44 -2.66 -11.82
N THR A 351 -20.57 -3.17 -10.58
CA THR A 351 -19.46 -3.24 -9.62
C THR A 351 -18.33 -4.17 -10.08
N VAL A 352 -18.64 -5.23 -10.84
CA VAL A 352 -17.62 -6.12 -11.44
C VAL A 352 -16.87 -5.38 -12.55
N MET A 353 -17.60 -4.64 -13.39
CA MET A 353 -17.02 -3.81 -14.45
C MET A 353 -16.09 -2.73 -13.86
N ALA A 354 -16.56 -2.01 -12.85
CA ALA A 354 -15.78 -0.99 -12.16
C ALA A 354 -14.49 -1.58 -11.56
N PHE A 355 -14.57 -2.75 -10.92
CA PHE A 355 -13.41 -3.47 -10.41
C PHE A 355 -12.40 -3.82 -11.51
N LEU A 356 -12.84 -4.42 -12.61
CA LEU A 356 -11.93 -4.82 -13.69
C LEU A 356 -11.30 -3.62 -14.41
N GLN A 357 -12.07 -2.55 -14.60
CA GLN A 357 -11.57 -1.28 -15.14
C GLN A 357 -10.55 -0.63 -14.19
N GLU A 358 -10.81 -0.66 -12.89
CA GLU A 358 -9.88 -0.21 -11.87
C GLU A 358 -8.59 -1.04 -11.88
N GLN A 359 -8.66 -2.34 -12.13
CA GLN A 359 -7.48 -3.18 -12.34
C GLN A 359 -6.80 -2.92 -13.70
N GLY A 360 -7.40 -2.08 -14.55
CA GLY A 360 -6.84 -1.57 -15.81
C GLY A 360 -7.19 -2.37 -17.04
N TYR A 361 -8.06 -3.38 -16.92
CA TYR A 361 -8.42 -4.20 -18.07
C TYR A 361 -9.35 -3.44 -19.03
N ALA A 362 -9.22 -3.73 -20.33
CA ALA A 362 -10.22 -3.37 -21.31
C ALA A 362 -11.50 -4.19 -21.06
N VAL A 363 -12.60 -3.51 -20.71
CA VAL A 363 -13.87 -4.15 -20.30
C VAL A 363 -15.05 -3.45 -20.94
N LEU A 364 -16.00 -4.22 -21.44
CA LEU A 364 -17.26 -3.73 -22.02
C LEU A 364 -18.41 -4.72 -21.77
N GLN A 365 -19.64 -4.28 -21.99
CA GLN A 365 -20.83 -5.14 -21.94
C GLN A 365 -21.27 -5.58 -23.33
N THR A 366 -21.70 -6.83 -23.46
CA THR A 366 -22.22 -7.38 -24.73
C THR A 366 -23.27 -8.45 -24.47
N SER A 367 -24.09 -8.76 -25.48
CA SER A 367 -25.03 -9.89 -25.42
C SER A 367 -24.28 -11.23 -25.50
N PRO A 368 -24.82 -12.30 -24.88
CA PRO A 368 -24.20 -13.63 -24.90
C PRO A 368 -23.95 -14.19 -26.31
N GLU A 369 -24.76 -13.83 -27.32
CA GLU A 369 -24.54 -14.33 -28.69
C GLU A 369 -23.23 -13.83 -29.31
N LYS A 370 -22.67 -12.73 -28.79
CA LYS A 370 -21.39 -12.16 -29.23
C LYS A 370 -20.21 -12.61 -28.37
N ALA A 371 -20.39 -13.51 -27.41
CA ALA A 371 -19.36 -13.92 -26.46
C ALA A 371 -18.05 -14.38 -27.14
N THR A 372 -18.16 -15.15 -28.24
CA THR A 372 -17.00 -15.68 -28.99
C THR A 372 -16.19 -14.61 -29.73
N THR A 373 -16.72 -13.40 -29.84
CA THR A 373 -16.03 -12.26 -30.48
C THR A 373 -14.93 -11.69 -29.59
N TYR A 374 -14.98 -11.92 -28.27
CA TYR A 374 -14.07 -11.34 -27.29
C TYR A 374 -13.11 -12.38 -26.73
N SER A 375 -11.97 -11.90 -26.21
CA SER A 375 -10.94 -12.78 -25.65
C SER A 375 -11.37 -13.51 -24.38
N LEU A 376 -12.27 -12.91 -23.60
CA LEU A 376 -12.88 -13.52 -22.44
C LEU A 376 -14.32 -13.00 -22.30
N PHE A 377 -15.27 -13.89 -22.06
CA PHE A 377 -16.64 -13.54 -21.70
C PHE A 377 -16.91 -14.01 -20.26
N LEU A 378 -17.45 -13.11 -19.44
CA LEU A 378 -17.81 -13.38 -18.04
C LEU A 378 -19.31 -13.14 -17.85
N ASP A 379 -19.98 -14.15 -17.27
CA ASP A 379 -21.37 -14.05 -16.84
C ASP A 379 -21.44 -14.27 -15.33
N LEU A 380 -21.51 -13.16 -14.58
CA LEU A 380 -21.43 -13.15 -13.12
C LEU A 380 -22.66 -12.43 -12.53
N PRO A 381 -23.88 -12.98 -12.66
CA PRO A 381 -25.10 -12.31 -12.18
C PRO A 381 -25.12 -12.10 -10.66
N ALA A 382 -24.40 -12.95 -9.90
CA ALA A 382 -24.22 -12.80 -8.46
C ALA A 382 -23.12 -11.78 -8.07
N GLY A 383 -22.45 -11.17 -9.05
CA GLY A 383 -21.34 -10.26 -8.84
C GLY A 383 -20.11 -10.94 -8.23
N LEU A 384 -19.44 -10.25 -7.31
CA LEU A 384 -18.23 -10.73 -6.64
C LEU A 384 -18.53 -11.45 -5.30
N GLY A 385 -19.79 -11.71 -4.95
CA GLY A 385 -20.16 -12.35 -3.68
C GLY A 385 -20.75 -11.39 -2.64
N ALA A 386 -21.29 -11.95 -1.57
CA ALA A 386 -22.15 -11.25 -0.61
C ALA A 386 -21.37 -10.72 0.60
N SER A 387 -20.25 -11.36 0.97
CA SER A 387 -19.40 -10.93 2.08
C SER A 387 -18.07 -10.31 1.60
N PRO A 388 -17.42 -9.44 2.40
CA PRO A 388 -16.09 -8.90 2.06
C PRO A 388 -15.05 -9.99 1.79
N ARG A 389 -15.11 -11.10 2.53
CA ARG A 389 -14.21 -12.24 2.36
C ARG A 389 -14.41 -12.93 1.01
N GLU A 390 -15.65 -13.19 0.62
CA GLU A 390 -15.98 -13.75 -0.70
C GLU A 390 -15.56 -12.80 -1.82
N GLN A 391 -15.86 -11.50 -1.67
CA GLN A 391 -15.48 -10.47 -2.64
C GLN A 391 -13.97 -10.44 -2.87
N ARG A 392 -13.19 -10.47 -1.79
CA ARG A 392 -11.73 -10.51 -1.88
C ARG A 392 -11.25 -11.77 -2.61
N GLU A 393 -11.76 -12.93 -2.26
CA GLU A 393 -11.35 -14.18 -2.88
C GLU A 393 -11.73 -14.25 -4.38
N HIS A 394 -12.95 -13.87 -4.74
CA HIS A 394 -13.35 -13.81 -6.14
C HIS A 394 -12.56 -12.78 -6.95
N ARG A 395 -12.19 -11.63 -6.37
CA ARG A 395 -11.29 -10.66 -7.02
C ARG A 395 -9.92 -11.27 -7.30
N ARG A 396 -9.33 -11.99 -6.33
CA ARG A 396 -8.05 -12.69 -6.49
C ARG A 396 -8.10 -13.73 -7.59
N GLN A 397 -9.14 -14.57 -7.58
CA GLN A 397 -9.35 -15.61 -8.59
C GLN A 397 -9.55 -15.02 -9.99
N LEU A 398 -10.37 -13.97 -10.11
CA LEU A 398 -10.67 -13.33 -11.38
C LEU A 398 -9.43 -12.66 -11.99
N VAL A 399 -8.66 -11.92 -11.19
CA VAL A 399 -7.38 -11.34 -11.63
C VAL A 399 -6.41 -12.45 -12.04
N GLY A 400 -6.28 -13.51 -11.24
CA GLY A 400 -5.44 -14.66 -11.57
C GLY A 400 -5.81 -15.32 -12.90
N GLN A 401 -7.11 -15.52 -13.15
CA GLN A 401 -7.63 -16.08 -14.40
C GLN A 401 -7.30 -15.20 -15.60
N ILE A 402 -7.48 -13.88 -15.48
CA ILE A 402 -7.19 -12.93 -16.56
C ILE A 402 -5.69 -12.83 -16.84
N GLU A 403 -4.86 -12.81 -15.81
CA GLU A 403 -3.40 -12.75 -15.96
C GLU A 403 -2.84 -14.06 -16.57
N ALA A 404 -3.48 -15.21 -16.32
CA ALA A 404 -3.16 -16.48 -16.95
C ALA A 404 -3.71 -16.66 -18.39
N LEU A 405 -4.55 -15.74 -18.87
CA LEU A 405 -5.22 -15.86 -20.16
C LEU A 405 -4.23 -15.88 -21.34
N SER A 406 -4.27 -16.92 -22.16
CA SER A 406 -3.53 -16.98 -23.42
C SER A 406 -4.42 -16.52 -24.58
N ALA A 407 -4.77 -15.23 -24.60
CA ALA A 407 -5.58 -14.62 -25.65
C ALA A 407 -5.19 -13.14 -25.86
N PRO A 408 -5.63 -12.51 -26.97
CA PRO A 408 -5.42 -11.08 -27.20
C PRO A 408 -5.98 -10.24 -26.06
N LEU A 409 -5.22 -9.32 -25.47
CA LEU A 409 -5.75 -8.47 -24.40
C LEU A 409 -5.03 -7.12 -24.36
N LEU A 410 -5.81 -6.05 -24.21
CA LEU A 410 -5.35 -4.73 -23.85
C LEU A 410 -5.63 -4.43 -22.38
N SER A 411 -4.65 -3.81 -21.72
CA SER A 411 -4.79 -3.29 -20.37
C SER A 411 -3.89 -2.08 -20.14
N PHE A 412 -4.21 -1.27 -19.13
CA PHE A 412 -3.28 -0.27 -18.60
C PHE A 412 -2.40 -0.91 -17.53
N ALA A 413 -1.09 -0.73 -17.65
CA ALA A 413 -0.15 -1.18 -16.64
C ALA A 413 -0.46 -0.54 -15.27
N PRO A 414 -0.11 -1.20 -14.15
CA PRO A 414 -0.39 -0.66 -12.82
C PRO A 414 0.35 0.65 -12.53
N TRP A 415 1.50 0.89 -13.16
CA TRP A 415 2.42 2.00 -12.87
C TRP A 415 2.58 2.95 -14.07
N PRO A 416 2.97 4.21 -13.85
CA PRO A 416 3.24 5.11 -14.95
C PRO A 416 4.46 4.62 -15.74
N THR A 417 4.50 4.90 -17.04
CA THR A 417 5.68 4.63 -17.88
C THR A 417 6.91 5.33 -17.26
N PRO A 418 8.09 4.68 -17.21
CA PRO A 418 8.43 3.35 -17.75
C PRO A 418 8.43 2.21 -16.71
N TYR A 419 7.73 2.35 -15.58
CA TYR A 419 7.96 1.50 -14.42
C TYR A 419 7.23 0.16 -14.46
N ARG A 420 7.92 -0.90 -14.02
CA ARG A 420 7.38 -2.27 -13.91
C ARG A 420 6.73 -2.58 -12.56
N ALA A 421 7.30 -2.03 -11.50
CA ALA A 421 6.85 -2.20 -10.11
C ALA A 421 7.00 -0.88 -9.35
N ALA A 422 6.45 -0.81 -8.14
CA ALA A 422 6.62 0.33 -7.25
C ALA A 422 7.22 -0.08 -5.89
N LEU A 423 8.01 0.82 -5.30
CA LEU A 423 8.60 0.69 -3.97
C LEU A 423 8.29 1.95 -3.16
N ALA A 424 7.66 1.78 -2.01
CA ALA A 424 7.42 2.85 -1.05
C ALA A 424 8.10 2.52 0.26
N ILE A 425 8.90 3.46 0.77
CA ILE A 425 9.46 3.37 2.12
C ILE A 425 8.60 4.20 3.04
N SER A 426 7.97 3.53 3.98
CA SER A 426 7.12 4.15 5.00
C SER A 426 7.69 3.91 6.39
N SER A 427 7.31 4.72 7.36
CA SER A 427 7.74 4.51 8.73
C SER A 427 6.72 5.00 9.77
N ASP A 428 6.52 4.17 10.80
CA ASP A 428 5.58 4.44 11.88
C ASP A 428 6.33 5.03 13.09
N ILE A 429 6.03 6.30 13.37
CA ILE A 429 6.61 7.07 14.48
C ILE A 429 5.74 6.86 15.74
N ASP A 430 5.90 5.71 16.39
CA ASP A 430 5.19 5.40 17.64
C ASP A 430 5.46 6.41 18.75
N SER A 431 6.70 6.89 18.83
CA SER A 431 7.22 7.73 19.92
C SER A 431 8.44 8.50 19.42
N VAL A 432 8.60 9.75 19.85
CA VAL A 432 9.79 10.56 19.52
C VAL A 432 10.82 10.47 20.63
N THR A 433 10.36 10.46 21.87
CA THR A 433 11.17 10.38 23.08
C THR A 433 10.78 9.18 23.94
N ILE A 434 11.60 8.84 24.93
CA ILE A 434 11.23 7.80 25.90
C ILE A 434 10.01 8.19 26.74
N GLN A 435 9.81 9.49 27.00
CA GLN A 435 8.65 10.01 27.71
C GLN A 435 7.37 9.70 26.90
N ASP A 436 7.40 9.89 25.59
CA ASP A 436 6.26 9.54 24.71
C ASP A 436 5.93 8.05 24.78
N PHE A 437 6.97 7.19 24.79
CA PHE A 437 6.78 5.74 24.89
C PHE A 437 5.98 5.33 26.13
N PHE A 438 6.26 5.96 27.28
CA PHE A 438 5.51 5.71 28.51
C PHE A 438 4.15 6.42 28.54
N LEU A 439 4.08 7.67 28.07
CA LEU A 439 2.84 8.45 28.00
C LEU A 439 1.78 7.76 27.13
N ARG A 440 2.19 7.07 26.07
CA ARG A 440 1.32 6.25 25.22
C ARG A 440 0.40 5.32 26.02
N ILE A 441 0.92 4.68 27.07
CA ILE A 441 0.13 3.75 27.91
C ILE A 441 -1.00 4.48 28.64
N VAL A 442 -0.70 5.67 29.15
CA VAL A 442 -1.66 6.51 29.88
C VAL A 442 -2.68 7.12 28.93
N GLU A 443 -2.24 7.53 27.74
CA GLU A 443 -3.07 8.16 26.72
C GLU A 443 -4.11 7.22 26.15
N VAL A 444 -3.75 5.97 25.87
CA VAL A 444 -4.70 4.93 25.47
C VAL A 444 -5.76 4.74 26.56
N ALA A 445 -5.33 4.63 27.83
CA ALA A 445 -6.27 4.46 28.95
C ALA A 445 -7.21 5.66 29.14
N ARG A 446 -6.73 6.90 28.92
CA ARG A 446 -7.55 8.12 28.97
C ARG A 446 -8.50 8.21 27.78
N ALA A 447 -8.03 7.89 26.59
CA ALA A 447 -8.84 7.93 25.37
C ALA A 447 -10.04 6.99 25.44
N SER A 448 -9.88 5.81 26.07
CA SER A 448 -10.97 4.86 26.34
C SER A 448 -11.95 5.32 27.42
N ARG A 449 -11.54 6.19 28.35
CA ARG A 449 -12.43 6.71 29.42
C ARG A 449 -13.27 7.90 28.98
N LEU A 450 -12.81 8.67 28.00
CA LEU A 450 -13.59 9.73 27.35
C LEU A 450 -14.72 9.17 26.45
N SER A 451 -14.88 7.85 26.42
CA SER A 451 -15.92 7.11 25.68
C SER A 451 -17.06 6.60 26.58
N LEU A 452 -16.91 6.73 27.91
CA LEU A 452 -17.95 6.51 28.93
C LEU A 452 -18.49 7.87 29.37
#